data_AF-A0AAP2JYN5-F1
#
_entry.id   AF-A0AAP2JYN5-F1
#
_cell.length_a   1.000
_cell.length_b   1.000
_cell.length_c   1.000
_cell.angle_alpha   90.00
_cell.angle_beta   90.00
_cell.angle_gamma   90.00
#
_symmetry.space_group_name_H-M   'P 1'
#
loop_
_entity.id
_entity.type
_entity.pdbx_description
1 polymer ?
#
loop_
_entity_poly.entity_id
_entity_poly.type
_entity_poly.pdbx_seq_one_letter_code
_entity_poly.pdbx_strand_id
1 'polypeptide(L)'
;MENQPKLNSSKEVIAFLAERFPRCFIAEGEARPLKVGIFQDIVGCLTEEDGISKTQLRSALRMYTSSWRYLYGVKEGAKRVDLNGEDCGELDAEHIAHARQQLAEAKARVQAQRAEQKAQKRPAAKKPSEKNTRSQDTTKEKAPRRRPSDNKERSQTTSAKPPRRNNPAPEQNLKSVTDINTLQIGQSLKVKVGTSVMDASVLEIAKDGVRVQLPTGLAMIVRAEHLKF
;
A
#
# COMPACT_ATOMS: atom_id res chain seq x y z
N MET A 1 17.10 -9.97 39.18
CA MET A 1 16.99 -9.01 38.07
C MET A 1 15.99 -9.60 37.08
N GLU A 2 14.71 -9.38 37.35
CA GLU A 2 13.64 -10.16 36.72
C GLU A 2 13.28 -9.60 35.35
N ASN A 3 13.05 -10.51 34.40
CA ASN A 3 12.73 -10.13 33.03
C ASN A 3 11.25 -9.74 32.94
N GLN A 4 10.97 -8.49 33.32
CA GLN A 4 9.73 -7.78 33.01
C GLN A 4 9.30 -8.09 31.56
N PRO A 5 8.15 -8.78 31.35
CA PRO A 5 7.73 -9.22 30.02
C PRO A 5 7.19 -8.03 29.22
N LYS A 6 8.11 -7.26 28.63
CA LYS A 6 7.83 -6.06 27.85
C LYS A 6 6.80 -6.38 26.76
N LEU A 7 5.56 -5.90 26.94
CA LEU A 7 4.50 -5.98 25.94
C LEU A 7 4.87 -5.05 24.79
N ASN A 8 5.55 -5.60 23.79
CA ASN A 8 6.18 -4.85 22.71
C ASN A 8 5.15 -4.46 21.63
N SER A 9 4.11 -5.28 21.44
CA SER A 9 3.03 -5.03 20.50
C SER A 9 1.86 -4.28 21.14
N SER A 10 1.34 -3.29 20.43
CA SER A 10 0.07 -2.66 20.82
C SER A 10 -1.11 -3.65 20.92
N LYS A 11 -1.03 -4.82 20.28
CA LYS A 11 -2.03 -5.90 20.43
C LYS A 11 -1.89 -6.62 21.78
N GLU A 12 -0.68 -6.84 22.27
CA GLU A 12 -0.40 -7.46 23.57
C GLU A 12 -0.91 -6.56 24.71
N VAL A 13 -0.65 -5.24 24.62
CA VAL A 13 -1.18 -4.25 25.57
C VAL A 13 -2.72 -4.25 25.59
N ILE A 14 -3.39 -4.41 24.44
CA ILE A 14 -4.86 -4.54 24.37
C ILE A 14 -5.34 -5.85 25.02
N ALA A 15 -4.62 -6.96 24.84
CA ALA A 15 -4.97 -8.24 25.46
C ALA A 15 -4.86 -8.17 26.98
N PHE A 16 -3.73 -7.66 27.50
CA PHE A 16 -3.51 -7.42 28.93
C PHE A 16 -4.59 -6.51 29.54
N LEU A 17 -4.97 -5.42 28.86
CA LEU A 17 -6.06 -4.55 29.32
C LEU A 17 -7.42 -5.26 29.35
N ALA A 18 -7.68 -6.20 28.45
CA ALA A 18 -8.90 -7.02 28.44
C ALA A 18 -8.89 -8.12 29.51
N GLU A 19 -7.73 -8.68 29.85
CA GLU A 19 -7.57 -9.59 30.98
C GLU A 19 -7.74 -8.87 32.33
N ARG A 20 -7.19 -7.65 32.45
CA ARG A 20 -7.25 -6.83 33.68
C ARG A 20 -8.60 -6.13 33.87
N PHE A 21 -9.24 -5.68 32.80
CA PHE A 21 -10.49 -4.91 32.82
C PHE A 21 -11.55 -5.49 31.86
N PRO A 22 -11.99 -6.76 32.02
CA PRO A 22 -12.86 -7.47 31.07
C PRO A 22 -14.27 -6.87 30.91
N ARG A 23 -14.66 -5.93 31.78
CA ARG A 23 -15.91 -5.16 31.68
C ARG A 23 -15.80 -3.94 30.75
N CYS A 24 -14.59 -3.43 30.56
CA CYS A 24 -14.27 -2.23 29.79
C CYS A 24 -13.64 -2.59 28.43
N PHE A 25 -12.61 -3.44 28.46
CA PHE A 25 -11.87 -3.90 27.29
C PHE A 25 -12.27 -5.33 26.94
N ILE A 26 -12.83 -5.49 25.74
CA ILE A 26 -13.23 -6.79 25.20
C ILE A 26 -12.18 -7.23 24.19
N ALA A 27 -11.51 -8.37 24.45
CA ALA A 27 -10.49 -8.95 23.57
C ALA A 27 -11.08 -9.47 22.25
N GLU A 28 -12.23 -10.16 22.31
CA GLU A 28 -13.00 -10.69 21.18
C GLU A 28 -14.51 -10.49 21.42
N GLY A 29 -15.23 -9.88 20.47
CA GLY A 29 -16.63 -9.44 20.63
C GLY A 29 -16.86 -7.98 20.23
N GLU A 30 -18.11 -7.49 20.25
CA GLU A 30 -18.39 -6.06 20.04
C GLU A 30 -17.76 -5.21 21.15
N ALA A 31 -16.98 -4.18 20.81
CA ALA A 31 -16.32 -3.33 21.80
C ALA A 31 -17.23 -2.14 22.18
N ARG A 32 -17.51 -1.96 23.48
CA ARG A 32 -18.33 -0.84 23.99
C ARG A 32 -17.59 0.51 23.85
N PRO A 33 -18.30 1.64 23.67
CA PRO A 33 -17.66 2.96 23.65
C PRO A 33 -16.98 3.27 25.00
N LEU A 34 -15.75 3.79 24.98
CA LEU A 34 -15.01 4.11 26.21
C LEU A 34 -15.37 5.50 26.78
N LYS A 35 -15.26 5.63 28.10
CA LYS A 35 -15.29 6.90 28.85
C LYS A 35 -14.24 7.89 28.30
N VAL A 36 -14.61 9.16 28.23
CA VAL A 36 -13.66 10.23 27.85
C VAL A 36 -12.56 10.32 28.93
N GLY A 37 -11.30 10.26 28.51
CA GLY A 37 -10.17 10.35 29.45
C GLY A 37 -9.77 9.04 30.15
N ILE A 38 -10.35 7.88 29.79
CA ILE A 38 -10.06 6.54 30.35
C ILE A 38 -8.55 6.21 30.49
N PHE A 39 -7.70 6.81 29.64
CA PHE A 39 -6.23 6.73 29.75
C PHE A 39 -5.70 7.15 31.13
N GLN A 40 -6.28 8.17 31.76
CA GLN A 40 -5.86 8.63 33.09
C GLN A 40 -6.26 7.63 34.17
N ASP A 41 -7.49 7.11 34.10
CA ASP A 41 -7.98 6.06 35.00
C ASP A 41 -7.08 4.82 34.93
N ILE A 42 -6.71 4.38 33.71
CA ILE A 42 -5.78 3.24 33.52
C ILE A 42 -4.43 3.55 34.15
N VAL A 43 -3.85 4.72 33.90
CA VAL A 43 -2.55 5.12 34.47
C VAL A 43 -2.59 5.29 35.99
N GLY A 44 -3.76 5.47 36.60
CA GLY A 44 -3.94 5.45 38.06
C GLY A 44 -4.08 4.03 38.65
N CYS A 45 -4.60 3.07 37.89
CA CYS A 45 -4.77 1.68 38.32
C CYS A 45 -3.61 0.74 37.94
N LEU A 46 -2.76 1.17 36.99
CA LEU A 46 -1.62 0.41 36.48
C LEU A 46 -0.36 0.74 37.28
N THR A 47 0.38 -0.28 37.72
CA THR A 47 1.63 -0.11 38.48
C THR A 47 2.84 -0.09 37.54
N GLU A 48 4.00 0.35 38.04
CA GLU A 48 5.25 0.26 37.25
C GLU A 48 5.72 -1.19 37.05
N GLU A 49 5.14 -2.14 37.81
CA GLU A 49 5.37 -3.59 37.66
C GLU A 49 4.63 -4.21 36.46
N ASP A 50 3.66 -3.50 35.85
CA ASP A 50 2.96 -3.98 34.65
C ASP A 50 3.77 -3.74 33.35
N GLY A 51 4.92 -3.05 33.41
CA GLY A 51 5.89 -2.94 32.32
C GLY A 51 5.47 -2.11 31.09
N ILE A 52 4.26 -1.52 31.07
CA ILE A 52 3.71 -0.77 29.92
C ILE A 52 4.04 0.73 30.03
N SER A 53 4.72 1.29 29.04
CA SER A 53 4.94 2.73 28.95
C SER A 53 3.64 3.50 28.65
N LYS A 54 3.49 4.68 29.27
CA LYS A 54 2.44 5.68 28.97
C LYS A 54 2.36 6.06 27.47
N THR A 55 3.43 5.84 26.70
CA THR A 55 3.44 6.02 25.23
C THR A 55 2.89 4.79 24.49
N GLN A 56 3.27 3.57 24.91
CA GLN A 56 2.71 2.32 24.37
C GLN A 56 1.21 2.23 24.63
N LEU A 57 0.76 2.61 25.83
CA LEU A 57 -0.66 2.64 26.21
C LEU A 57 -1.47 3.59 25.31
N ARG A 58 -0.99 4.80 25.00
CA ARG A 58 -1.67 5.70 24.05
C ARG A 58 -1.77 5.09 22.65
N SER A 59 -0.70 4.47 22.16
CA SER A 59 -0.69 3.79 20.85
C SER A 59 -1.65 2.59 20.82
N ALA A 60 -1.72 1.82 21.90
CA ALA A 60 -2.65 0.70 22.07
C ALA A 60 -4.12 1.17 22.11
N LEU A 61 -4.45 2.19 22.90
CA LEU A 61 -5.80 2.76 22.93
C LEU A 61 -6.21 3.33 21.56
N ARG A 62 -5.29 4.01 20.85
CA ARG A 62 -5.54 4.52 19.49
C ARG A 62 -5.77 3.39 18.48
N MET A 63 -5.04 2.27 18.60
CA MET A 63 -5.29 1.05 17.81
C MET A 63 -6.66 0.44 18.13
N TYR A 64 -7.06 0.40 19.40
CA TYR A 64 -8.36 -0.11 19.83
C TYR A 64 -9.51 0.73 19.28
N THR A 65 -9.47 2.05 19.45
CA THR A 65 -10.58 2.95 19.05
C THR A 65 -10.68 3.21 17.55
N SER A 66 -9.60 3.00 16.78
CA SER A 66 -9.66 3.04 15.31
C SER A 66 -9.99 1.68 14.65
N SER A 67 -10.12 0.61 15.45
CA SER A 67 -10.58 -0.69 14.95
C SER A 67 -12.03 -0.62 14.48
N TRP A 68 -12.34 -1.25 13.34
CA TRP A 68 -13.72 -1.39 12.86
C TRP A 68 -14.66 -1.96 13.94
N ARG A 69 -14.15 -2.84 14.80
CA ARG A 69 -14.92 -3.49 15.88
C ARG A 69 -15.34 -2.52 16.99
N TYR A 70 -14.58 -1.43 17.19
CA TYR A 70 -14.95 -0.33 18.09
C TYR A 70 -15.89 0.64 17.38
N LEU A 71 -15.58 1.03 16.15
CA LEU A 71 -16.43 1.93 15.35
C LEU A 71 -17.84 1.35 15.09
N TYR A 72 -18.00 0.02 15.07
CA TYR A 72 -19.32 -0.63 15.05
C TYR A 72 -20.05 -0.61 16.40
N GLY A 73 -19.35 -0.52 17.53
CA GLY A 73 -19.97 -0.41 18.87
C GLY A 73 -20.45 0.99 19.21
N VAL A 74 -19.94 2.00 18.50
CA VAL A 74 -20.40 3.40 18.57
C VAL A 74 -21.74 3.54 17.81
N LYS A 75 -22.82 3.17 18.51
CA LYS A 75 -24.22 3.21 18.04
C LYS A 75 -25.02 4.26 18.82
N GLU A 76 -26.13 4.73 18.26
CA GLU A 76 -27.13 5.53 19.00
C GLU A 76 -27.64 4.75 20.22
N GLY A 77 -27.76 5.42 21.37
CA GLY A 77 -28.12 4.80 22.65
C GLY A 77 -27.01 3.97 23.34
N ALA A 78 -25.83 3.80 22.73
CA ALA A 78 -24.73 3.09 23.36
C ALA A 78 -24.02 3.98 24.40
N LYS A 79 -24.26 3.73 25.69
CA LYS A 79 -23.58 4.46 26.77
C LYS A 79 -22.08 4.12 26.84
N ARG A 80 -21.28 5.06 27.33
CA ARG A 80 -19.82 4.90 27.51
C ARG A 80 -19.51 4.06 28.75
N VAL A 81 -18.43 3.28 28.73
CA VAL A 81 -17.97 2.50 29.90
C VAL A 81 -16.72 3.06 30.57
N ASP A 82 -16.70 3.03 31.90
CA ASP A 82 -15.49 3.19 32.71
C ASP A 82 -14.70 1.86 32.82
N LEU A 83 -13.68 1.80 33.68
CA LEU A 83 -12.89 0.58 33.92
C LEU A 83 -13.66 -0.52 34.66
N ASN A 84 -14.58 -0.15 35.55
CA ASN A 84 -15.38 -1.08 36.33
C ASN A 84 -16.50 -1.71 35.47
N GLY A 85 -16.89 -1.04 34.39
CA GLY A 85 -17.97 -1.43 33.48
C GLY A 85 -19.24 -0.60 33.63
N GLU A 86 -19.21 0.43 34.47
CA GLU A 86 -20.31 1.34 34.74
C GLU A 86 -20.53 2.31 33.59
N ASP A 87 -21.78 2.74 33.43
CA ASP A 87 -22.23 3.61 32.35
C ASP A 87 -21.81 5.08 32.59
N CYS A 88 -20.56 5.42 32.29
CA CYS A 88 -19.98 6.73 32.52
C CYS A 88 -20.31 7.74 31.40
N GLY A 89 -21.59 8.13 31.36
CA GLY A 89 -22.10 9.20 30.51
C GLY A 89 -22.53 8.78 29.11
N GLU A 90 -23.27 9.67 28.45
CA GLU A 90 -23.89 9.39 27.17
C GLU A 90 -22.94 9.61 25.98
N LEU A 91 -23.32 9.01 24.85
CA LEU A 91 -22.59 9.09 23.59
C LEU A 91 -23.33 10.04 22.65
N ASP A 92 -22.84 11.27 22.63
CA ASP A 92 -23.39 12.35 21.82
C ASP A 92 -23.41 12.03 20.29
N ALA A 93 -24.36 12.66 19.60
CA ALA A 93 -24.65 12.42 18.18
C ALA A 93 -23.47 12.74 17.24
N GLU A 94 -22.67 13.77 17.53
CA GLU A 94 -21.51 14.12 16.70
C GLU A 94 -20.45 13.01 16.71
N HIS A 95 -20.25 12.38 17.87
CA HIS A 95 -19.34 11.24 18.02
C HIS A 95 -19.79 10.04 17.19
N ILE A 96 -21.10 9.81 17.09
CA ILE A 96 -21.68 8.72 16.30
C ILE A 96 -21.57 9.01 14.80
N ALA A 97 -21.86 10.24 14.37
CA ALA A 97 -21.68 10.67 13.00
C ALA A 97 -20.21 10.53 12.55
N HIS A 98 -19.27 10.98 13.38
CA HIS A 98 -17.84 10.89 13.10
C HIS A 98 -17.32 9.44 13.11
N ALA A 99 -17.84 8.56 13.97
CA ALA A 99 -17.49 7.13 13.94
C ALA A 99 -18.03 6.42 12.68
N ARG A 100 -19.26 6.74 12.25
CA ARG A 100 -19.83 6.26 10.98
C ARG A 100 -19.01 6.71 9.78
N GLN A 101 -18.55 7.96 9.76
CA GLN A 101 -17.66 8.50 8.72
C GLN A 101 -16.30 7.76 8.70
N GLN A 102 -15.62 7.64 9.84
CA GLN A 102 -14.36 6.88 9.94
C GLN A 102 -14.52 5.43 9.49
N LEU A 103 -15.64 4.79 9.81
CA LEU A 103 -15.93 3.41 9.41
C LEU A 103 -16.12 3.27 7.89
N ALA A 104 -16.73 4.27 7.23
CA ALA A 104 -16.83 4.34 5.77
C ALA A 104 -15.46 4.59 5.11
N GLU A 105 -14.69 5.56 5.61
CA GLU A 105 -13.35 5.88 5.09
C GLU A 105 -12.38 4.69 5.25
N ALA A 106 -12.34 4.06 6.43
CA ALA A 106 -11.47 2.93 6.70
C ALA A 106 -11.83 1.71 5.82
N LYS A 107 -13.13 1.49 5.52
CA LYS A 107 -13.56 0.50 4.52
C LYS A 107 -13.04 0.85 3.13
N ALA A 108 -13.23 2.09 2.68
CA ALA A 108 -12.76 2.54 1.36
C ALA A 108 -11.23 2.39 1.21
N ARG A 109 -10.47 2.83 2.21
CA ARG A 109 -8.99 2.74 2.25
C ARG A 109 -8.47 1.30 2.25
N VAL A 110 -9.19 0.35 2.85
CA VAL A 110 -8.85 -1.08 2.79
C VAL A 110 -9.21 -1.69 1.42
N GLN A 111 -10.34 -1.30 0.82
CA GLN A 111 -10.71 -1.75 -0.53
C GLN A 111 -9.71 -1.27 -1.60
N ALA A 112 -9.26 -0.01 -1.52
CA ALA A 112 -8.24 0.55 -2.41
C ALA A 112 -6.93 -0.25 -2.34
N GLN A 113 -6.36 -0.42 -1.13
CA GLN A 113 -5.15 -1.22 -0.93
C GLN A 113 -5.33 -2.68 -1.40
N ARG A 114 -6.50 -3.28 -1.21
CA ARG A 114 -6.78 -4.65 -1.67
C ARG A 114 -6.85 -4.74 -3.20
N ALA A 115 -7.37 -3.71 -3.86
CA ALA A 115 -7.37 -3.61 -5.33
C ALA A 115 -5.95 -3.43 -5.88
N GLU A 116 -5.14 -2.54 -5.27
CA GLU A 116 -3.73 -2.31 -5.63
C GLU A 116 -2.89 -3.58 -5.46
N GLN A 117 -2.97 -4.25 -4.31
CA GLN A 117 -2.28 -5.52 -4.09
C GLN A 117 -2.72 -6.62 -5.08
N LYS A 118 -4.01 -6.66 -5.46
CA LYS A 118 -4.50 -7.59 -6.48
C LYS A 118 -4.02 -7.21 -7.89
N ALA A 119 -3.82 -5.93 -8.19
CA ALA A 119 -3.20 -5.48 -9.43
C ALA A 119 -1.70 -5.85 -9.49
N GLN A 120 -0.94 -5.55 -8.43
CA GLN A 120 0.49 -5.84 -8.33
C GLN A 120 0.81 -7.35 -8.34
N LYS A 121 -0.08 -8.21 -7.83
CA LYS A 121 0.09 -9.67 -7.85
C LYS A 121 -0.31 -10.35 -9.18
N ARG A 122 -1.08 -9.68 -10.05
CA ARG A 122 -1.49 -10.23 -11.36
C ARG A 122 -0.39 -10.43 -12.42
N PRO A 123 0.66 -9.58 -12.56
CA PRO A 123 1.73 -9.82 -13.55
C PRO A 123 2.60 -11.05 -13.24
N ALA A 124 2.73 -11.45 -11.96
CA ALA A 124 3.58 -12.59 -11.57
C ALA A 124 2.99 -13.96 -11.98
N ALA A 125 1.68 -14.06 -12.21
CA ALA A 125 0.97 -15.32 -12.45
C ALA A 125 0.89 -15.72 -13.94
N LYS A 126 1.58 -15.03 -14.86
CA LYS A 126 1.59 -15.33 -16.30
C LYS A 126 2.94 -15.85 -16.80
N LYS A 127 3.33 -17.05 -16.34
CA LYS A 127 4.24 -17.93 -17.09
C LYS A 127 3.46 -19.19 -17.49
N PRO A 128 3.16 -19.42 -18.78
CA PRO A 128 2.52 -20.65 -19.22
C PRO A 128 3.54 -21.79 -19.22
N SER A 129 3.42 -22.71 -18.26
CA SER A 129 4.14 -23.99 -18.28
C SER A 129 3.41 -24.98 -19.18
N GLU A 130 4.05 -25.38 -20.28
CA GLU A 130 3.48 -26.29 -21.29
C GLU A 130 3.77 -27.76 -20.95
N LYS A 131 2.88 -28.68 -21.39
CA LYS A 131 2.91 -30.15 -21.19
C LYS A 131 2.68 -30.60 -19.73
N ASN A 132 2.16 -31.80 -19.46
CA ASN A 132 2.05 -32.98 -20.34
C ASN A 132 0.63 -33.60 -20.41
N THR A 133 0.45 -34.50 -21.38
CA THR A 133 -0.80 -35.18 -21.77
C THR A 133 -1.19 -36.35 -20.87
N ARG A 134 -2.51 -36.61 -20.76
CA ARG A 134 -3.11 -37.96 -20.84
C ARG A 134 -4.58 -37.87 -21.27
N SER A 135 -5.05 -38.86 -22.04
CA SER A 135 -6.37 -38.84 -22.71
C SER A 135 -7.32 -39.92 -22.18
N GLN A 136 -8.61 -39.57 -22.06
CA GLN A 136 -9.83 -40.40 -22.14
C GLN A 136 -11.01 -39.41 -22.03
N ASP A 137 -11.90 -39.21 -23.03
CA ASP A 137 -12.89 -40.13 -23.63
C ASP A 137 -14.00 -40.47 -22.61
N THR A 138 -15.27 -40.07 -22.78
CA THR A 138 -16.14 -40.43 -23.93
C THR A 138 -17.26 -39.42 -24.31
N THR A 139 -17.51 -39.33 -25.63
CA THR A 139 -18.76 -39.07 -26.39
C THR A 139 -19.98 -38.32 -25.78
N LYS A 140 -20.38 -37.20 -26.44
CA LYS A 140 -21.67 -36.98 -27.16
C LYS A 140 -21.85 -35.48 -27.48
N GLU A 141 -21.51 -34.99 -28.67
CA GLU A 141 -22.31 -35.06 -29.92
C GLU A 141 -23.57 -34.17 -29.93
N LYS A 142 -23.48 -32.99 -30.57
CA LYS A 142 -24.23 -32.70 -31.81
C LYS A 142 -23.73 -31.47 -32.56
N ALA A 143 -23.55 -31.65 -33.87
CA ALA A 143 -23.35 -30.61 -34.89
C ALA A 143 -24.72 -30.36 -35.59
N PRO A 144 -24.90 -29.62 -36.72
CA PRO A 144 -23.89 -29.28 -37.75
C PRO A 144 -23.98 -27.91 -38.49
N ARG A 145 -22.92 -27.61 -39.27
CA ARG A 145 -22.88 -26.94 -40.60
C ARG A 145 -23.54 -25.54 -40.76
N ARG A 146 -22.85 -24.53 -41.30
CA ARG A 146 -22.27 -24.50 -42.68
C ARG A 146 -21.12 -23.47 -42.88
N ARG A 147 -20.28 -23.75 -43.88
CA ARG A 147 -19.26 -22.92 -44.61
C ARG A 147 -19.52 -23.14 -46.14
N PRO A 148 -18.79 -22.55 -47.12
CA PRO A 148 -17.68 -21.56 -47.11
C PRO A 148 -18.19 -20.17 -47.61
N SER A 149 -17.69 -19.35 -48.56
CA SER A 149 -16.59 -19.34 -49.59
C SER A 149 -16.53 -17.95 -50.26
N ASP A 150 -15.48 -17.44 -50.94
CA ASP A 150 -14.01 -17.67 -50.98
C ASP A 150 -13.31 -16.54 -51.82
N ASN A 151 -12.01 -16.68 -52.18
CA ASN A 151 -11.11 -15.76 -52.93
C ASN A 151 -10.63 -14.48 -52.19
N LYS A 152 -9.44 -13.86 -52.39
CA LYS A 152 -8.21 -14.02 -53.24
C LYS A 152 -7.96 -12.86 -54.23
N GLU A 153 -6.69 -12.42 -54.30
CA GLU A 153 -6.08 -11.43 -55.23
C GLU A 153 -6.60 -9.97 -55.14
N ARG A 154 -5.92 -8.90 -55.57
CA ARG A 154 -4.51 -8.50 -55.88
C ARG A 154 -4.63 -7.31 -56.84
N SER A 155 -4.08 -6.14 -56.47
CA SER A 155 -3.37 -5.12 -57.31
C SER A 155 -3.37 -3.76 -56.57
N GLN A 156 -2.24 -3.03 -56.44
CA GLN A 156 -1.67 -2.04 -57.39
C GLN A 156 -2.68 -0.94 -57.82
N THR A 157 -2.40 0.37 -57.79
CA THR A 157 -1.18 1.16 -57.41
C THR A 157 -1.62 2.52 -56.78
N THR A 158 -0.92 3.68 -56.68
CA THR A 158 0.22 4.34 -57.37
C THR A 158 1.04 5.26 -56.40
N SER A 159 1.91 6.09 -57.00
CA SER A 159 2.65 7.31 -56.59
C SER A 159 2.18 8.17 -55.39
N ALA A 160 3.04 8.96 -54.71
CA ALA A 160 4.33 9.52 -55.16
C ALA A 160 5.45 9.67 -54.08
N LYS A 161 6.68 9.81 -54.58
CA LYS A 161 7.97 10.26 -53.98
C LYS A 161 8.62 11.19 -55.05
N PRO A 162 9.81 11.85 -54.91
CA PRO A 162 10.92 11.71 -53.94
C PRO A 162 11.36 13.11 -53.37
N PRO A 163 12.60 13.42 -52.90
CA PRO A 163 13.78 12.56 -52.70
C PRO A 163 14.55 12.66 -51.36
N ARG A 164 15.34 11.58 -51.17
CA ARG A 164 16.54 11.39 -50.33
C ARG A 164 17.16 12.62 -49.64
N ARG A 165 17.62 12.37 -48.41
CA ARG A 165 19.07 12.37 -48.14
C ARG A 165 19.47 11.18 -47.26
N ASN A 166 20.42 10.37 -47.73
CA ASN A 166 21.10 9.37 -46.89
C ASN A 166 22.27 10.06 -46.19
N ASN A 167 22.50 9.75 -44.91
CA ASN A 167 23.78 9.22 -44.42
C ASN A 167 23.64 8.68 -42.98
N PRO A 168 24.56 7.81 -42.50
CA PRO A 168 24.36 7.02 -41.30
C PRO A 168 25.10 7.54 -40.05
N ALA A 169 24.91 6.81 -38.94
CA ALA A 169 25.59 6.88 -37.65
C ALA A 169 25.18 8.03 -36.69
N PRO A 170 25.35 7.86 -35.36
CA PRO A 170 25.87 6.69 -34.64
C PRO A 170 24.83 5.96 -33.77
N GLU A 171 25.02 4.66 -33.57
CA GLU A 171 24.53 3.98 -32.35
C GLU A 171 25.33 4.52 -31.16
N GLN A 172 24.75 5.48 -30.44
CA GLN A 172 25.38 5.99 -29.22
C GLN A 172 25.20 4.99 -28.07
N ASN A 173 26.22 4.13 -27.96
CA ASN A 173 26.48 3.21 -26.87
C ASN A 173 26.31 3.89 -25.50
N LEU A 174 25.15 3.67 -24.84
CA LEU A 174 24.79 4.27 -23.56
C LEU A 174 25.67 3.74 -22.43
N LYS A 175 26.76 4.45 -22.15
CA LYS A 175 27.62 4.21 -20.99
C LYS A 175 26.86 4.59 -19.72
N SER A 176 26.71 3.63 -18.81
CA SER A 176 26.26 3.90 -17.44
C SER A 176 27.25 4.82 -16.74
N VAL A 177 26.77 5.75 -15.91
CA VAL A 177 27.66 6.64 -15.14
C VAL A 177 28.25 5.85 -13.97
N THR A 178 29.45 5.29 -14.17
CA THR A 178 30.16 4.54 -13.12
C THR A 178 30.87 5.45 -12.12
N ASP A 179 31.16 6.70 -12.49
CA ASP A 179 31.99 7.61 -11.69
C ASP A 179 31.31 8.96 -11.44
N ILE A 180 31.04 9.25 -10.16
CA ILE A 180 30.31 10.42 -9.67
C ILE A 180 31.10 11.72 -9.91
N ASN A 181 32.43 11.65 -10.01
CA ASN A 181 33.29 12.83 -10.18
C ASN A 181 33.19 13.49 -11.57
N THR A 182 32.51 12.83 -12.52
CA THR A 182 32.36 13.31 -13.91
C THR A 182 31.11 14.16 -14.15
N LEU A 183 30.23 14.27 -13.15
CA LEU A 183 28.96 14.99 -13.23
C LEU A 183 29.14 16.48 -12.91
N GLN A 184 28.43 17.35 -13.62
CA GLN A 184 28.35 18.78 -13.30
C GLN A 184 26.92 19.21 -12.93
N ILE A 185 26.81 20.17 -12.01
CA ILE A 185 25.52 20.76 -11.64
C ILE A 185 24.95 21.52 -12.85
N GLY A 186 23.67 21.35 -13.13
CA GLY A 186 22.98 21.84 -14.33
C GLY A 186 23.09 20.91 -15.55
N GLN A 187 23.93 19.88 -15.53
CA GLN A 187 24.09 18.96 -16.65
C GLN A 187 22.81 18.15 -16.89
N SER A 188 22.38 18.07 -18.16
CA SER A 188 21.28 17.21 -18.59
C SER A 188 21.76 15.78 -18.80
N LEU A 189 21.06 14.81 -18.22
CA LEU A 189 21.37 13.37 -18.29
C LEU A 189 20.09 12.53 -18.27
N LYS A 190 20.22 11.21 -18.46
CA LYS A 190 19.09 10.29 -18.53
C LYS A 190 18.97 9.44 -17.26
N VAL A 191 17.84 9.60 -16.58
CA VAL A 191 17.48 8.90 -15.33
C VAL A 191 16.58 7.72 -15.65
N LYS A 192 16.90 6.54 -15.12
CA LYS A 192 16.00 5.39 -15.18
C LYS A 192 14.96 5.47 -14.05
N VAL A 193 13.71 5.79 -14.40
CA VAL A 193 12.58 5.86 -13.47
C VAL A 193 11.67 4.65 -13.71
N GLY A 194 11.81 3.62 -12.86
CA GLY A 194 11.11 2.35 -13.01
C GLY A 194 11.53 1.60 -14.29
N THR A 195 10.60 1.45 -15.24
CA THR A 195 10.85 0.85 -16.57
C THR A 195 11.29 1.86 -17.62
N SER A 196 11.06 3.15 -17.40
CA SER A 196 11.26 4.22 -18.39
C SER A 196 12.59 4.94 -18.17
N VAL A 197 13.10 5.57 -19.21
CA VAL A 197 14.24 6.49 -19.14
C VAL A 197 13.73 7.88 -19.48
N MET A 198 14.05 8.86 -18.64
CA MET A 198 13.62 10.26 -18.79
C MET A 198 14.82 11.18 -18.66
N ASP A 199 14.83 12.26 -19.43
CA ASP A 199 15.83 13.32 -19.29
C ASP A 199 15.60 14.09 -17.97
N ALA A 200 16.67 14.52 -17.31
CA ALA A 200 16.66 15.28 -16.06
C ALA A 200 17.92 16.15 -15.95
N SER A 201 17.87 17.23 -15.17
CA SER A 201 19.05 18.04 -14.82
C SER A 201 19.63 17.63 -13.47
N VAL A 202 20.96 17.65 -13.33
CA VAL A 202 21.64 17.52 -12.02
C VAL A 202 21.43 18.81 -11.22
N LEU A 203 20.93 18.69 -10.00
CA LEU A 203 20.73 19.82 -9.08
C LEU A 203 21.76 19.80 -7.94
N GLU A 204 22.19 18.62 -7.49
CA GLU A 204 23.13 18.45 -6.38
C GLU A 204 23.89 17.12 -6.52
N ILE A 205 25.15 17.05 -6.09
CA ILE A 205 25.98 15.84 -6.14
C ILE A 205 26.47 15.57 -4.71
N ALA A 206 25.95 14.53 -4.06
CA ALA A 206 26.35 14.11 -2.73
C ALA A 206 27.03 12.73 -2.77
N LYS A 207 27.76 12.38 -1.70
CA LYS A 207 28.52 11.12 -1.62
C LYS A 207 27.64 9.87 -1.74
N ASP A 208 26.42 9.93 -1.22
CA ASP A 208 25.47 8.81 -1.19
C ASP A 208 24.47 8.81 -2.38
N GLY A 209 24.50 9.84 -3.24
CA GLY A 209 23.58 9.94 -4.38
C GLY A 209 23.55 11.31 -5.04
N VAL A 210 23.05 11.36 -6.28
CA VAL A 210 22.92 12.56 -7.10
C VAL A 210 21.47 13.02 -7.06
N ARG A 211 21.23 14.29 -6.72
CA ARG A 211 19.89 14.89 -6.75
C ARG A 211 19.63 15.40 -8.16
N VAL A 212 18.61 14.85 -8.80
CA VAL A 212 18.22 15.17 -10.18
C VAL A 212 16.81 15.71 -10.24
N GLN A 213 16.58 16.72 -11.06
CA GLN A 213 15.26 17.32 -11.30
C GLN A 213 14.73 16.91 -12.67
N LEU A 214 13.56 16.28 -12.69
CA LEU A 214 12.85 15.92 -13.91
C LEU A 214 12.17 17.17 -14.51
N PRO A 215 11.88 17.21 -15.83
CA PRO A 215 11.13 18.30 -16.48
C PRO A 215 9.69 18.43 -15.96
N THR A 216 9.20 17.47 -15.17
CA THR A 216 7.96 17.57 -14.39
C THR A 216 8.09 18.42 -13.12
N GLY A 217 9.25 19.04 -12.87
CA GLY A 217 9.58 19.80 -11.68
C GLY A 217 10.00 18.95 -10.47
N LEU A 218 9.72 17.64 -10.49
CA LEU A 218 9.97 16.72 -9.39
C LEU A 218 11.47 16.42 -9.25
N ALA A 219 12.02 16.67 -8.06
CA ALA A 219 13.39 16.33 -7.70
C ALA A 219 13.46 14.98 -6.95
N MET A 220 14.42 14.13 -7.32
CA MET A 220 14.65 12.81 -6.72
C MET A 220 16.15 12.59 -6.48
N ILE A 221 16.50 11.89 -5.40
CA ILE A 221 17.89 11.44 -5.16
C ILE A 221 18.05 10.07 -5.84
N VAL A 222 19.05 9.97 -6.72
CA VAL A 222 19.28 8.82 -7.59
C VAL A 222 20.75 8.41 -7.50
N ARG A 223 21.00 7.11 -7.37
CA ARG A 223 22.36 6.56 -7.37
C ARG A 223 22.92 6.50 -8.79
N ALA A 224 24.24 6.60 -8.92
CA ALA A 224 24.93 6.61 -10.22
C ALA A 224 24.59 5.40 -11.11
N GLU A 225 24.35 4.22 -10.51
CA GLU A 225 23.85 2.99 -11.14
C GLU A 225 22.53 3.15 -11.95
N HIS A 226 21.79 4.25 -11.80
CA HIS A 226 20.54 4.53 -12.52
C HIS A 226 20.61 5.79 -13.39
N LEU A 227 21.80 6.38 -13.51
CA LEU A 227 22.10 7.50 -14.40
C LEU A 227 22.82 7.01 -15.67
N LYS A 228 22.49 7.63 -16.80
CA LYS A 228 23.07 7.36 -18.12
C LYS A 228 23.32 8.67 -18.86
N PHE A 229 24.29 8.64 -19.75
CA PHE A 229 24.38 9.55 -20.90
C PHE A 229 23.81 8.84 -22.14
#